data_AF-A0A0M2H7A9-F1
#
_entry.id   AF-A0A0M2H7A9-F1
#
_cell.length_a   1.000
_cell.length_b   1.000
_cell.length_c   1.000
_cell.angle_alpha   90.00
_cell.angle_beta   90.00
_cell.angle_gamma   90.00
#
_symmetry.space_group_name_H-M   'P 1'
#
loop_
_entity.id
_entity.type
_entity.pdbx_description
1 polymer ?
#
loop_
_entity_poly.entity_id
_entity_poly.type
_entity_poly.pdbx_seq_one_letter_code
_entity_poly.pdbx_strand_id
1 'polypeptide(L)'
;MPTFPVSGPAAVRIELQMGRIDVVAERRRDLAVDVAPANPHRAGDRSAAEAVRVTQAGSDLRIVGPVRFNLFGSGDSVDVSVRIPTGSDVSLALKYGSIRVAGAVGTARIALDYGDATLERTGRADLGLGHGELRVEHVRGDADVDIKSGRARIGIVDGALRLKGSDAGIDVGSVSGVADIATSSGVVHLGDPGPALTVRSAYGPVRIGDLNGGTARIEASYGAVDLGIRSGTAAWLDASSQHGVVRNELSAVAGPVEGEASVELYARAGYGDITVHRTHPVAGGD
;
A
#
# COMPACT_ATOMS: atom_id res chain seq x y z
N MET A 1 24.63 18.10 8.19
CA MET A 1 23.34 17.68 8.77
C MET A 1 23.01 18.44 10.06
N PRO A 2 22.28 19.56 9.99
CA PRO A 2 21.67 20.22 11.15
C PRO A 2 20.82 19.27 12.01
N THR A 3 20.80 19.51 13.32
CA THR A 3 20.06 18.71 14.31
C THR A 3 19.11 19.60 15.10
N PHE A 4 17.97 19.04 15.49
CA PHE A 4 16.86 19.72 16.14
C PHE A 4 16.38 18.89 17.34
N PRO A 5 16.44 19.39 18.58
CA PRO A 5 16.09 18.58 19.74
C PRO A 5 14.58 18.28 19.78
N VAL A 6 14.22 17.07 20.22
CA VAL A 6 12.82 16.65 20.48
C VAL A 6 12.75 15.76 21.71
N SER A 7 11.65 15.84 22.47
CA SER A 7 11.45 15.06 23.71
C SER A 7 10.88 13.65 23.49
N GLY A 8 10.48 13.31 22.26
CA GLY A 8 9.86 12.04 21.89
C GLY A 8 9.54 12.00 20.38
N PRO A 9 8.58 11.14 19.96
CA PRO A 9 8.05 11.14 18.60
C PRO A 9 7.66 12.55 18.14
N ALA A 10 7.99 12.86 16.89
CA ALA A 10 7.76 14.14 16.25
C ALA A 10 6.74 14.02 15.12
N ALA A 11 6.31 15.15 14.57
CA ALA A 11 5.60 15.19 13.29
C ALA A 11 6.51 15.82 12.24
N VAL A 12 6.78 15.09 11.15
CA VAL A 12 7.66 15.55 10.07
C VAL A 12 6.86 15.71 8.79
N ARG A 13 6.84 16.93 8.26
CA ARG A 13 6.22 17.27 6.98
C ARG A 13 7.27 17.65 5.96
N ILE A 14 7.25 17.00 4.81
CA ILE A 14 8.16 17.27 3.70
C ILE A 14 7.33 17.47 2.43
N GLU A 15 7.48 18.63 1.79
CA GLU A 15 6.77 18.97 0.56
C GLU A 15 7.80 19.40 -0.49
N LEU A 16 7.97 18.60 -1.54
CA LEU A 16 8.92 18.84 -2.62
C LEU A 16 8.24 18.71 -3.98
N GLN A 17 8.77 19.42 -4.97
CA GLN A 17 8.31 19.27 -6.35
C GLN A 17 9.04 18.12 -7.05
N MET A 18 10.37 18.09 -6.99
CA MET A 18 11.17 17.05 -7.62
C MET A 18 12.33 16.61 -6.72
N GLY A 19 12.62 15.31 -6.74
CA GLY A 19 13.81 14.73 -6.16
C GLY A 19 13.54 13.53 -5.27
N ARG A 20 14.26 13.42 -4.16
CA ARG A 20 14.20 12.24 -3.29
C ARG A 20 13.92 12.65 -1.85
N ILE A 21 13.01 11.93 -1.22
CA ILE A 21 12.76 12.02 0.22
C ILE A 21 13.18 10.69 0.84
N ASP A 22 14.17 10.73 1.72
CA ASP A 22 14.60 9.57 2.52
C ASP A 22 14.36 9.87 4.00
N VAL A 23 13.52 9.06 4.65
CA VAL A 23 13.22 9.16 6.07
C VAL A 23 13.67 7.89 6.77
N VAL A 24 14.48 8.04 7.82
CA VAL A 24 14.94 6.92 8.63
C VAL A 24 14.47 7.09 10.07
N ALA A 25 13.56 6.22 10.50
CA ALA A 25 13.03 6.18 11.86
C ALA A 25 13.85 5.24 12.73
N GLU A 26 14.55 5.79 13.73
CA GLU A 26 15.48 5.06 14.58
C GLU A 26 15.41 5.53 16.05
N ARG A 27 16.11 4.83 16.95
CA ARG A 27 16.14 5.22 18.36
C ARG A 27 17.03 6.46 18.55
N ARG A 28 16.43 7.64 18.60
CA ARG A 28 17.11 8.94 18.79
C ARG A 28 16.24 9.95 19.55
N ARG A 29 16.80 11.11 19.90
CA ARG A 29 16.15 12.19 20.68
C ARG A 29 16.25 13.56 20.00
N ASP A 30 16.47 13.53 18.70
CA ASP A 30 16.65 14.70 17.86
C ASP A 30 16.14 14.36 16.45
N LEU A 31 15.86 15.38 15.67
CA LEU A 31 15.60 15.28 14.24
C LEU A 31 16.84 15.77 13.54
N ALA A 32 17.36 15.01 12.59
CA ALA A 32 18.55 15.42 11.86
C ALA A 32 18.28 15.42 10.37
N VAL A 33 18.47 16.60 9.78
CA VAL A 33 18.00 16.95 8.44
C VAL A 33 19.21 17.21 7.56
N ASP A 34 19.23 16.60 6.39
CA ASP A 34 20.17 16.91 5.32
C ASP A 34 19.39 17.33 4.09
N VAL A 35 19.81 18.44 3.49
CA VAL A 35 19.25 18.96 2.24
C VAL A 35 20.41 19.15 1.29
N ALA A 36 20.36 18.48 0.14
CA ALA A 36 21.40 18.53 -0.87
C ALA A 36 20.80 18.70 -2.26
N PRO A 37 21.50 19.35 -3.20
CA PRO A 37 21.14 19.29 -4.61
C PRO A 37 21.28 17.85 -5.10
N ALA A 38 20.33 17.37 -5.92
CA ALA A 38 20.44 16.03 -6.51
C ALA A 38 21.67 15.92 -7.42
N ASN A 39 22.00 16.98 -8.18
CA ASN A 39 23.26 17.12 -8.88
C ASN A 39 24.00 18.42 -8.47
N PRO A 40 25.09 18.32 -7.68
CA PRO A 40 25.88 19.48 -7.26
C PRO A 40 26.47 20.31 -8.40
N HIS A 41 26.66 19.73 -9.59
CA HIS A 41 27.19 20.45 -10.74
C HIS A 41 26.13 21.29 -11.46
N ARG A 42 24.84 21.05 -11.20
CA ARG A 42 23.74 21.76 -11.84
C ARG A 42 23.30 22.98 -11.01
N ALA A 43 23.36 24.17 -11.63
CA ALA A 43 23.02 25.42 -10.94
C ALA A 43 21.56 25.46 -10.44
N GLY A 44 20.63 24.87 -11.20
CA GLY A 44 19.22 24.73 -10.83
C GLY A 44 19.04 23.95 -9.53
N ASP A 45 19.60 22.75 -9.45
CA ASP A 45 19.55 21.89 -8.26
C ASP A 45 20.19 22.56 -7.04
N ARG A 46 21.36 23.20 -7.19
CA ARG A 46 22.00 23.97 -6.10
C ARG A 46 21.08 25.06 -5.58
N SER A 47 20.55 25.88 -6.49
CA SER A 47 19.65 26.97 -6.13
C SER A 47 18.34 26.46 -5.50
N ALA A 48 17.84 25.30 -5.94
CA ALA A 48 16.64 24.70 -5.38
C ALA A 48 16.88 24.19 -3.95
N ALA A 49 18.03 23.53 -3.71
CA ALA A 49 18.44 23.07 -2.39
C ALA A 49 18.63 24.24 -1.40
N GLU A 50 19.29 25.32 -1.83
CA GLU A 50 19.45 26.54 -1.03
C GLU A 50 18.12 27.23 -0.70
N ALA A 51 17.11 27.09 -1.57
CA ALA A 51 15.79 27.66 -1.37
C ALA A 51 14.85 26.79 -0.51
N VAL A 52 15.27 25.59 -0.10
CA VAL A 52 14.50 24.75 0.83
C VAL A 52 14.41 25.44 2.18
N ARG A 53 13.19 25.55 2.70
CA ARG A 53 12.94 26.09 4.03
C ARG A 53 12.75 24.96 5.02
N VAL A 54 13.61 24.93 6.03
CA VAL A 54 13.49 24.03 7.20
C VAL A 54 13.06 24.86 8.40
N THR A 55 11.91 24.52 8.98
CA THR A 55 11.34 25.21 10.14
C THR A 55 10.92 24.19 11.19
N GLN A 56 11.18 24.49 12.46
CA GLN A 56 10.75 23.66 13.58
C GLN A 56 9.93 24.50 14.56
N ALA A 57 8.79 23.97 15.00
CA ALA A 57 7.99 24.50 16.10
C ALA A 57 7.72 23.38 17.11
N GLY A 58 8.43 23.37 18.23
CA GLY A 58 8.35 22.25 19.18
C GLY A 58 8.77 20.93 18.54
N SER A 59 7.86 19.95 18.52
CA SER A 59 8.06 18.64 17.89
C SER A 59 7.65 18.57 16.41
N ASP A 60 7.20 19.69 15.83
CA ASP A 60 6.77 19.74 14.43
C ASP A 60 7.91 20.26 13.55
N LEU A 61 8.40 19.42 12.65
CA LEU A 61 9.41 19.76 11.65
C LEU A 61 8.75 19.87 10.28
N ARG A 62 8.97 21.01 9.62
CA ARG A 62 8.47 21.26 8.27
C ARG A 62 9.62 21.61 7.33
N ILE A 63 9.70 20.86 6.23
CA ILE A 63 10.66 21.03 5.14
C ILE A 63 9.88 21.30 3.85
N VAL A 64 10.05 22.48 3.27
CA VAL A 64 9.35 22.88 2.04
C VAL A 64 10.34 23.31 0.99
N GLY A 65 10.33 22.62 -0.15
CA GLY A 65 11.11 22.97 -1.32
C GLY A 65 10.45 24.09 -2.13
N PRO A 66 11.21 24.76 -3.00
CA PRO A 66 10.66 25.81 -3.86
C PRO A 66 9.71 25.21 -4.91
N VAL A 67 8.59 25.87 -5.16
CA VAL A 67 7.75 25.57 -6.33
C VAL A 67 8.31 26.36 -7.51
N ARG A 68 8.85 25.66 -8.50
CA ARG A 68 9.43 26.26 -9.71
C ARG A 68 8.83 25.59 -10.94
N PHE A 69 8.17 26.38 -11.77
CA PHE A 69 7.71 25.95 -13.08
C PHE A 69 8.79 26.33 -14.11
N ASN A 70 9.62 25.36 -14.51
CA ASN A 70 10.47 25.55 -15.68
C ASN A 70 9.64 25.21 -16.93
N LEU A 71 9.46 26.19 -17.82
CA LEU A 71 8.86 25.95 -19.15
C LEU A 71 9.83 25.30 -20.14
N PHE A 72 11.14 25.30 -19.85
CA PHE A 72 12.17 24.72 -20.71
C PHE A 72 13.23 24.00 -19.86
N GLY A 73 13.45 22.70 -20.10
CA GLY A 73 14.48 21.88 -19.46
C GLY A 73 13.99 20.91 -18.37
N SER A 74 14.88 20.06 -17.86
CA SER A 74 14.60 19.19 -16.70
C SER A 74 14.30 20.05 -15.46
N GLY A 75 13.41 19.62 -14.58
CA GLY A 75 13.13 20.37 -13.34
C GLY A 75 14.31 20.36 -12.38
N ASP A 76 14.38 21.33 -11.46
CA ASP A 76 15.41 21.39 -10.43
C ASP A 76 15.10 20.35 -9.34
N SER A 77 16.09 19.52 -8.98
CA SER A 77 15.89 18.36 -8.12
C SER A 77 16.65 18.49 -6.79
N VAL A 78 15.99 18.10 -5.70
CA VAL A 78 16.54 18.19 -4.33
C VAL A 78 16.42 16.86 -3.61
N ASP A 79 17.49 16.47 -2.94
CA ASP A 79 17.53 15.32 -2.05
C ASP A 79 17.37 15.80 -0.60
N VAL A 80 16.33 15.29 0.07
CA VAL A 80 16.08 15.55 1.49
C VAL A 80 16.16 14.24 2.25
N SER A 81 17.10 14.16 3.20
CA SER A 81 17.24 13.03 4.12
C SER A 81 16.92 13.47 5.54
N VAL A 82 16.05 12.74 6.23
CA VAL A 82 15.68 13.05 7.61
C VAL A 82 15.79 11.80 8.47
N ARG A 83 16.52 11.90 9.58
CA ARG A 83 16.52 10.89 10.62
C ARG A 83 15.65 11.34 11.78
N ILE A 84 14.71 10.49 12.21
CA ILE A 84 13.67 10.83 13.20
C ILE A 84 13.54 9.76 14.29
N PRO A 85 13.02 10.09 15.49
CA PRO A 85 12.67 9.09 16.49
C PRO A 85 11.64 8.09 15.96
N THR A 86 11.84 6.81 16.25
CA THR A 86 10.83 5.75 16.01
C THR A 86 9.46 6.14 16.55
N GLY A 87 8.41 5.86 15.77
CA GLY A 87 7.03 6.20 16.11
C GLY A 87 6.61 7.64 15.77
N SER A 88 7.51 8.45 15.20
CA SER A 88 7.17 9.78 14.67
C SER A 88 6.21 9.68 13.48
N ASP A 89 5.33 10.66 13.34
CA ASP A 89 4.42 10.78 12.20
C ASP A 89 5.11 11.45 11.01
N VAL A 90 4.79 11.00 9.81
CA VAL A 90 5.35 11.54 8.56
C VAL A 90 4.24 11.94 7.59
N SER A 91 4.41 13.10 6.95
CA SER A 91 3.54 13.61 5.90
C SER A 91 4.41 14.04 4.72
N LEU A 92 4.45 13.23 3.67
CA LEU A 92 5.39 13.37 2.56
C LEU A 92 4.61 13.64 1.28
N ALA A 93 4.85 14.78 0.66
CA ALA A 93 4.28 15.13 -0.63
C ALA A 93 5.40 15.38 -1.64
N LEU A 94 5.37 14.64 -2.74
CA LEU A 94 6.37 14.75 -3.81
C LEU A 94 5.66 14.64 -5.17
N LYS A 95 5.93 15.56 -6.10
CA LYS A 95 5.36 15.41 -7.45
C LYS A 95 6.15 14.42 -8.31
N TYR A 96 7.47 14.52 -8.32
CA TYR A 96 8.32 13.66 -9.17
C TYR A 96 9.51 13.12 -8.40
N GLY A 97 9.68 11.81 -8.37
CA GLY A 97 10.90 11.16 -7.88
C GLY A 97 10.61 10.00 -6.94
N SER A 98 11.32 9.91 -5.81
CA SER A 98 11.20 8.74 -4.93
C SER A 98 11.05 9.09 -3.46
N ILE A 99 10.28 8.25 -2.75
CA ILE A 99 10.09 8.32 -1.32
C ILE A 99 10.54 7.00 -0.71
N ARG A 100 11.46 7.05 0.26
CA ARG A 100 11.83 5.91 1.11
C ARG A 100 11.57 6.26 2.56
N VAL A 101 10.89 5.37 3.27
CA VAL A 101 10.70 5.44 4.72
C VAL A 101 11.19 4.13 5.32
N ALA A 102 12.33 4.21 6.00
CA ALA A 102 13.00 3.12 6.67
C ALA A 102 12.70 3.13 8.18
N GLY A 103 12.62 1.96 8.79
CA GLY A 103 12.25 1.80 10.19
C GLY A 103 10.75 1.97 10.46
N ALA A 104 10.40 2.09 11.73
CA ALA A 104 9.00 2.16 12.16
C ALA A 104 8.55 3.59 12.47
N VAL A 105 7.62 4.10 11.67
CA VAL A 105 6.93 5.39 11.87
C VAL A 105 5.56 5.19 12.53
N GLY A 106 4.99 6.26 13.08
CA GLY A 106 3.66 6.28 13.67
C GLY A 106 2.57 6.24 12.61
N THR A 107 2.16 7.40 12.11
CA THR A 107 1.27 7.54 10.95
C THR A 107 2.09 7.97 9.74
N ALA A 108 1.88 7.30 8.60
CA ALA A 108 2.44 7.69 7.32
C ALA A 108 1.34 8.26 6.41
N ARG A 109 1.51 9.51 5.99
CA ARG A 109 0.71 10.11 4.91
C ARG A 109 1.62 10.40 3.74
N ILE A 110 1.36 9.79 2.59
CA ILE A 110 2.19 9.93 1.39
C ILE A 110 1.31 10.34 0.22
N ALA A 111 1.72 11.38 -0.51
CA ALA A 111 1.16 11.75 -1.80
C ALA A 111 2.32 11.85 -2.81
N LEU A 112 2.35 10.94 -3.77
CA LEU A 112 3.35 10.89 -4.83
C LEU A 112 2.68 10.90 -6.20
N ASP A 113 2.89 11.94 -7.00
CA ASP A 113 2.25 12.01 -8.32
C ASP A 113 2.95 11.09 -9.33
N TYR A 114 4.28 11.07 -9.36
CA TYR A 114 5.09 10.29 -10.30
C TYR A 114 6.37 9.73 -9.65
N GLY A 115 6.52 8.40 -9.69
CA GLY A 115 7.68 7.65 -9.25
C GLY A 115 7.34 6.66 -8.14
N ASP A 116 8.34 6.25 -7.35
CA ASP A 116 8.20 5.09 -6.46
C ASP A 116 8.22 5.47 -4.98
N ALA A 117 7.41 4.77 -4.19
CA ALA A 117 7.36 4.91 -2.74
C ALA A 117 7.61 3.55 -2.06
N THR A 118 8.54 3.51 -1.12
CA THR A 118 8.81 2.34 -0.27
C THR A 118 8.68 2.70 1.20
N LEU A 119 7.90 1.92 1.94
CA LEU A 119 7.65 2.08 3.37
C LEU A 119 7.86 0.73 4.07
N GLU A 120 8.83 0.67 4.99
CA GLU A 120 9.08 -0.55 5.76
C GLU A 120 7.94 -0.78 6.76
N ARG A 121 7.80 0.09 7.78
CA ARG A 121 6.81 -0.13 8.84
C ARG A 121 6.10 1.14 9.25
N THR A 122 4.79 1.09 9.35
CA THR A 122 3.96 2.19 9.87
C THR A 122 2.87 1.66 10.79
N GLY A 123 2.37 2.52 11.68
CA GLY A 123 1.10 2.32 12.38
C GLY A 123 -0.06 2.44 11.40
N ARG A 124 -0.55 3.66 11.17
CA ARG A 124 -1.61 3.93 10.16
C ARG A 124 -1.01 4.42 8.85
N ALA A 125 -1.63 4.09 7.72
CA ALA A 125 -1.20 4.50 6.39
C ALA A 125 -2.31 5.22 5.60
N ASP A 126 -2.04 6.43 5.10
CA ASP A 126 -2.82 7.11 4.06
C ASP A 126 -1.90 7.32 2.84
N LEU A 127 -2.08 6.53 1.78
CA LEU A 127 -1.13 6.46 0.68
C LEU A 127 -1.81 6.79 -0.66
N GLY A 128 -1.40 7.89 -1.30
CA GLY A 128 -1.81 8.28 -2.63
C GLY A 128 -0.64 8.18 -3.61
N LEU A 129 -0.81 7.40 -4.67
CA LEU A 129 0.14 7.27 -5.76
C LEU A 129 -0.52 7.56 -7.12
N GLY A 130 0.00 8.53 -7.86
CA GLY A 130 -0.41 8.79 -9.23
C GLY A 130 0.11 7.70 -10.16
N HIS A 131 1.42 7.68 -10.40
CA HIS A 131 2.04 6.76 -11.36
C HIS A 131 3.35 6.19 -10.82
N GLY A 132 3.44 4.87 -10.65
CA GLY A 132 4.68 4.18 -10.29
C GLY A 132 4.45 2.93 -9.45
N GLU A 133 5.41 2.59 -8.59
CA GLU A 133 5.30 1.46 -7.68
C GLU A 133 5.24 1.89 -6.21
N LEU A 134 4.23 1.38 -5.50
CA LEU A 134 4.12 1.46 -4.05
C LEU A 134 4.53 0.11 -3.45
N ARG A 135 5.51 0.13 -2.54
CA ARG A 135 5.88 -1.01 -1.70
C ARG A 135 5.68 -0.66 -0.24
N VAL A 136 4.91 -1.49 0.47
CA VAL A 136 4.72 -1.39 1.92
C VAL A 136 4.97 -2.76 2.53
N GLU A 137 5.90 -2.88 3.48
CA GLU A 137 6.16 -4.19 4.10
C GLU A 137 5.12 -4.49 5.19
N HIS A 138 4.89 -3.57 6.12
CA HIS A 138 3.96 -3.80 7.24
C HIS A 138 3.22 -2.53 7.71
N VAL A 139 1.90 -2.60 7.74
CA VAL A 139 1.00 -1.63 8.38
C VAL A 139 0.40 -2.27 9.64
N ARG A 140 0.68 -1.72 10.83
CA ARG A 140 0.17 -2.26 12.11
C ARG A 140 -1.26 -1.85 12.44
N GLY A 141 -1.78 -0.83 11.78
CA GLY A 141 -3.15 -0.35 11.91
C GLY A 141 -3.85 -0.39 10.56
N ASP A 142 -4.70 0.60 10.32
CA ASP A 142 -5.47 0.68 9.09
C ASP A 142 -4.66 1.28 7.94
N ALA A 143 -4.99 0.86 6.71
CA ALA A 143 -4.44 1.39 5.47
C ALA A 143 -5.56 1.89 4.55
N ASP A 144 -5.47 3.15 4.11
CA ASP A 144 -6.25 3.69 2.98
C ASP A 144 -5.28 4.01 1.84
N VAL A 145 -5.47 3.36 0.69
CA VAL A 145 -4.54 3.39 -0.44
C VAL A 145 -5.29 3.72 -1.73
N ASP A 146 -4.87 4.78 -2.42
CA ASP A 146 -5.37 5.16 -3.75
C ASP A 146 -4.19 5.16 -4.74
N ILE A 147 -4.32 4.35 -5.80
CA ILE A 147 -3.32 4.27 -6.87
C ILE A 147 -4.00 4.50 -8.21
N LYS A 148 -3.55 5.51 -8.95
CA LYS A 148 -4.09 5.78 -10.29
C LYS A 148 -3.50 4.82 -11.31
N SER A 149 -2.19 4.62 -11.33
CA SER A 149 -1.55 3.71 -12.28
C SER A 149 -0.26 3.11 -11.75
N GLY A 150 0.03 1.87 -12.16
CA GLY A 150 1.27 1.17 -11.85
C GLY A 150 1.04 -0.07 -10.98
N ARG A 151 1.72 -0.18 -9.83
CA ARG A 151 1.62 -1.37 -8.97
C ARG A 151 1.64 -1.06 -7.48
N ALA A 152 0.77 -1.72 -6.72
CA ALA A 152 0.85 -1.82 -5.26
C ALA A 152 1.37 -3.20 -4.86
N ARG A 153 2.35 -3.21 -3.96
CA ARG A 153 2.76 -4.40 -3.21
C ARG A 153 2.68 -4.09 -1.72
N ILE A 154 1.75 -4.73 -1.02
CA ILE A 154 1.54 -4.53 0.41
C ILE A 154 1.74 -5.89 1.08
N GLY A 155 2.70 -6.01 1.99
CA GLY A 155 2.99 -7.27 2.68
C GLY A 155 1.89 -7.65 3.66
N ILE A 156 1.87 -6.97 4.81
CA ILE A 156 0.96 -7.26 5.92
C ILE A 156 0.21 -6.00 6.34
N VAL A 157 -1.09 -6.13 6.57
CA VAL A 157 -1.94 -5.12 7.22
C VAL A 157 -2.63 -5.75 8.43
N ASP A 158 -2.26 -5.35 9.64
CA ASP A 158 -2.86 -5.88 10.87
C ASP A 158 -4.27 -5.30 11.12
N GLY A 159 -4.58 -4.14 10.54
CA GLY A 159 -5.89 -3.48 10.63
C GLY A 159 -6.75 -3.70 9.38
N ALA A 160 -7.66 -2.75 9.14
CA ALA A 160 -8.50 -2.73 7.94
C ALA A 160 -7.74 -2.16 6.72
N LEU A 161 -8.03 -2.71 5.53
CA LEU A 161 -7.50 -2.23 4.26
C LEU A 161 -8.63 -1.70 3.38
N ARG A 162 -8.51 -0.43 2.96
CA ARG A 162 -9.23 0.12 1.83
C ARG A 162 -8.25 0.39 0.70
N LEU A 163 -8.49 -0.15 -0.47
CA LEU A 163 -7.61 0.03 -1.63
C LEU A 163 -8.42 0.35 -2.89
N LYS A 164 -8.12 1.48 -3.52
CA LYS A 164 -8.66 1.87 -4.82
C LYS A 164 -7.56 1.89 -5.88
N GLY A 165 -7.73 1.10 -6.93
CA GLY A 165 -6.90 1.11 -8.14
C GLY A 165 -7.69 1.65 -9.33
N SER A 166 -7.11 2.51 -10.16
CA SER A 166 -7.70 2.80 -11.47
C SER A 166 -7.11 1.87 -12.54
N ASP A 167 -5.82 1.99 -12.83
CA ASP A 167 -5.10 1.15 -13.80
C ASP A 167 -3.84 0.55 -13.16
N ALA A 168 -4.04 -0.24 -12.11
CA ALA A 168 -2.95 -0.70 -11.25
C ALA A 168 -3.03 -2.19 -10.92
N GLY A 169 -1.88 -2.86 -10.96
CA GLY A 169 -1.75 -4.20 -10.40
C GLY A 169 -1.65 -4.15 -8.88
N ILE A 170 -2.42 -4.96 -8.18
CA ILE A 170 -2.51 -4.98 -6.73
C ILE A 170 -2.08 -6.35 -6.24
N ASP A 171 -1.09 -6.38 -5.36
CA ASP A 171 -0.59 -7.58 -4.70
C ASP A 171 -0.55 -7.32 -3.19
N VAL A 172 -1.39 -8.02 -2.45
CA VAL A 172 -1.51 -7.89 -1.00
C VAL A 172 -1.25 -9.25 -0.37
N GLY A 173 -0.30 -9.33 0.56
CA GLY A 173 0.05 -10.59 1.23
C GLY A 173 -1.02 -11.03 2.21
N SER A 174 -1.29 -10.22 3.25
CA SER A 174 -2.29 -10.54 4.27
C SER A 174 -2.96 -9.30 4.85
N VAL A 175 -4.23 -9.44 5.22
CA VAL A 175 -5.02 -8.45 5.94
C VAL A 175 -5.68 -9.14 7.13
N SER A 176 -5.48 -8.66 8.34
CA SER A 176 -6.11 -9.24 9.54
C SER A 176 -7.49 -8.64 9.85
N GLY A 177 -7.74 -7.41 9.39
CA GLY A 177 -9.03 -6.74 9.49
C GLY A 177 -9.92 -6.91 8.24
N VAL A 178 -10.85 -5.97 8.06
CA VAL A 178 -11.74 -5.94 6.89
C VAL A 178 -10.99 -5.42 5.67
N ALA A 179 -11.15 -6.07 4.51
CA ALA A 179 -10.59 -5.64 3.24
C ALA A 179 -11.68 -5.20 2.24
N ASP A 180 -11.59 -3.96 1.73
CA ASP A 180 -12.39 -3.43 0.61
C ASP A 180 -11.46 -2.98 -0.51
N ILE A 181 -11.44 -3.74 -1.60
CA ILE A 181 -10.60 -3.49 -2.78
C ILE A 181 -11.50 -3.19 -3.97
N ALA A 182 -11.29 -2.04 -4.59
CA ALA A 182 -11.97 -1.66 -5.83
C ALA A 182 -10.95 -1.32 -6.91
N THR A 183 -11.06 -1.94 -8.08
CA THR A 183 -10.21 -1.64 -9.23
C THR A 183 -11.01 -1.44 -10.51
N SER A 184 -10.63 -0.45 -11.32
CA SER A 184 -11.17 -0.30 -12.67
C SER A 184 -10.47 -1.23 -13.66
N SER A 185 -9.15 -1.34 -13.59
CA SER A 185 -8.33 -2.14 -14.47
C SER A 185 -7.07 -2.62 -13.76
N GLY A 186 -6.77 -3.92 -13.87
CA GLY A 186 -5.55 -4.51 -13.36
C GLY A 186 -5.78 -5.87 -12.71
N VAL A 187 -4.68 -6.56 -12.43
CA VAL A 187 -4.72 -7.82 -11.67
C VAL A 187 -4.86 -7.50 -10.18
N VAL A 188 -5.70 -8.26 -9.48
CA VAL A 188 -5.77 -8.26 -8.02
C VAL A 188 -5.32 -9.61 -7.51
N HIS A 189 -4.33 -9.61 -6.63
CA HIS A 189 -3.91 -10.76 -5.85
C HIS A 189 -3.98 -10.41 -4.37
N LEU A 190 -4.69 -11.22 -3.59
CA LEU A 190 -4.75 -11.13 -2.15
C LEU A 190 -4.53 -12.51 -1.56
N GLY A 191 -3.45 -12.68 -0.78
CA GLY A 191 -3.09 -13.95 -0.15
C GLY A 191 -4.09 -14.35 0.93
N ASP A 192 -3.99 -13.73 2.11
CA ASP A 192 -4.90 -13.95 3.25
C ASP A 192 -5.82 -12.73 3.44
N PRO A 193 -7.11 -12.84 3.12
CA PRO A 193 -8.02 -11.70 3.09
C PRO A 193 -8.67 -11.32 4.43
N GLY A 194 -8.37 -12.03 5.52
CA GLY A 194 -8.96 -11.77 6.83
C GLY A 194 -10.45 -12.15 6.93
N PRO A 195 -11.18 -11.68 7.96
CA PRO A 195 -12.53 -12.15 8.28
C PRO A 195 -13.63 -11.61 7.36
N ALA A 196 -13.38 -10.52 6.63
CA ALA A 196 -14.37 -9.95 5.72
C ALA A 196 -13.70 -9.29 4.51
N LEU A 197 -14.03 -9.81 3.33
CA LEU A 197 -13.49 -9.35 2.05
C LEU A 197 -14.60 -8.84 1.14
N THR A 198 -14.37 -7.67 0.54
CA THR A 198 -15.11 -7.19 -0.63
C THR A 198 -14.12 -6.83 -1.73
N VAL A 199 -14.27 -7.43 -2.91
CA VAL A 199 -13.50 -7.08 -4.11
C VAL A 199 -14.44 -6.70 -5.24
N ARG A 200 -14.21 -5.54 -5.85
CA ARG A 200 -14.89 -5.08 -7.05
C ARG A 200 -13.86 -4.83 -8.14
N SER A 201 -13.94 -5.57 -9.25
CA SER A 201 -13.06 -5.41 -10.41
C SER A 201 -13.88 -5.17 -11.67
N ALA A 202 -13.65 -4.06 -12.36
CA ALA A 202 -14.27 -3.85 -13.66
C ALA A 202 -13.54 -4.63 -14.76
N TYR A 203 -12.20 -4.55 -14.81
CA TYR A 203 -11.37 -5.26 -15.79
C TYR A 203 -10.13 -5.87 -15.15
N GLY A 204 -9.92 -7.17 -15.38
CA GLY A 204 -8.73 -7.89 -14.97
C GLY A 204 -9.01 -9.01 -13.98
N PRO A 205 -8.08 -10.00 -13.90
CA PRO A 205 -8.29 -11.19 -13.09
C PRO A 205 -8.18 -10.89 -11.60
N VAL A 206 -8.98 -11.59 -10.82
CA VAL A 206 -8.98 -11.54 -9.34
C VAL A 206 -8.53 -12.90 -8.82
N ARG A 207 -7.51 -12.92 -7.96
CA ARG A 207 -7.02 -14.11 -7.28
C ARG A 207 -7.01 -13.92 -5.77
N ILE A 208 -7.73 -14.78 -5.06
CA ILE A 208 -7.76 -14.81 -3.59
C ILE A 208 -7.18 -16.15 -3.14
N GLY A 209 -6.13 -16.12 -2.33
CA GLY A 209 -5.32 -17.32 -2.05
C GLY A 209 -5.86 -18.23 -0.95
N ASP A 210 -6.14 -17.68 0.23
CA ASP A 210 -6.30 -18.48 1.45
C ASP A 210 -7.50 -18.01 2.30
N LEU A 211 -8.70 -18.20 1.75
CA LEU A 211 -9.94 -17.99 2.50
C LEU A 211 -10.08 -19.04 3.60
N ASN A 212 -9.92 -18.60 4.84
CA ASN A 212 -9.84 -19.48 6.01
C ASN A 212 -10.99 -19.29 7.01
N GLY A 213 -11.82 -18.27 6.84
CA GLY A 213 -13.03 -18.03 7.63
C GLY A 213 -13.76 -16.76 7.18
N GLY A 214 -14.96 -16.54 7.71
CA GLY A 214 -15.69 -15.30 7.53
C GLY A 214 -16.42 -15.17 6.19
N THR A 215 -16.56 -13.95 5.68
CA THR A 215 -17.36 -13.68 4.46
C THR A 215 -16.52 -13.04 3.37
N ALA A 216 -16.62 -13.56 2.15
CA ALA A 216 -15.99 -12.99 0.97
C ALA A 216 -17.04 -12.68 -0.10
N ARG A 217 -17.02 -11.44 -0.60
CA ARG A 217 -17.85 -10.96 -1.71
C ARG A 217 -16.95 -10.49 -2.85
N ILE A 218 -17.06 -11.13 -4.00
CA ILE A 218 -16.28 -10.81 -5.19
C ILE A 218 -17.23 -10.49 -6.34
N GLU A 219 -17.05 -9.31 -6.92
CA GLU A 219 -17.77 -8.84 -8.10
C GLU A 219 -16.75 -8.50 -9.18
N ALA A 220 -16.75 -9.27 -10.27
CA ALA A 220 -15.88 -9.06 -11.42
C ALA A 220 -16.73 -8.85 -12.68
N SER A 221 -16.56 -7.74 -13.38
CA SER A 221 -17.29 -7.50 -14.64
C SER A 221 -16.62 -8.22 -15.81
N TYR A 222 -15.31 -8.06 -15.97
CA TYR A 222 -14.51 -8.70 -17.02
C TYR A 222 -13.20 -9.25 -16.47
N GLY A 223 -13.09 -10.57 -16.33
CA GLY A 223 -11.89 -11.21 -15.82
C GLY A 223 -12.20 -12.54 -15.15
N ALA A 224 -11.22 -13.44 -15.19
CA ALA A 224 -11.31 -14.69 -14.44
C ALA A 224 -11.19 -14.42 -12.93
N VAL A 225 -11.93 -15.19 -12.14
CA VAL A 225 -11.91 -15.16 -10.68
C VAL A 225 -11.41 -16.51 -10.17
N ASP A 226 -10.35 -16.49 -9.39
CA ASP A 226 -9.69 -17.67 -8.84
C ASP A 226 -9.70 -17.57 -7.31
N LEU A 227 -10.27 -18.57 -6.64
CA LEU A 227 -10.61 -18.53 -5.23
C LEU A 227 -10.12 -19.79 -4.53
N GLY A 228 -9.09 -19.62 -3.70
CA GLY A 228 -8.56 -20.66 -2.83
C GLY A 228 -9.24 -20.69 -1.48
N ILE A 229 -9.82 -21.84 -1.13
CA ILE A 229 -10.35 -22.12 0.20
C ILE A 229 -9.35 -22.99 0.97
N ARG A 230 -9.01 -22.56 2.19
CA ARG A 230 -8.11 -23.32 3.06
C ARG A 230 -8.61 -24.75 3.26
N SER A 231 -7.69 -25.71 3.20
CA SER A 231 -7.98 -27.09 3.55
C SER A 231 -8.42 -27.20 5.02
N GLY A 232 -9.53 -27.90 5.27
CA GLY A 232 -10.13 -28.01 6.61
C GLY A 232 -11.17 -26.94 6.94
N THR A 233 -11.37 -25.94 6.07
CA THR A 233 -12.43 -24.92 6.23
C THR A 233 -13.68 -25.36 5.47
N ALA A 234 -14.83 -25.36 6.13
CA ALA A 234 -16.12 -25.57 5.47
C ALA A 234 -16.46 -24.34 4.61
N ALA A 235 -17.01 -24.55 3.41
CA ALA A 235 -17.35 -23.44 2.53
C ALA A 235 -18.80 -23.54 2.06
N TRP A 236 -19.55 -22.46 2.26
CA TRP A 236 -20.82 -22.22 1.62
C TRP A 236 -20.58 -21.33 0.39
N LEU A 237 -21.02 -21.78 -0.78
CA LEU A 237 -20.70 -21.17 -2.07
C LEU A 237 -21.97 -20.71 -2.79
N ASP A 238 -22.04 -19.41 -3.09
CA ASP A 238 -22.94 -18.80 -4.06
C ASP A 238 -22.07 -18.17 -5.17
N ALA A 239 -21.86 -18.93 -6.25
CA ALA A 239 -21.04 -18.51 -7.38
C ALA A 239 -21.83 -18.56 -8.68
N SER A 240 -21.80 -17.46 -9.43
CA SER A 240 -22.48 -17.35 -10.73
C SER A 240 -21.65 -16.56 -11.72
N SER A 241 -21.51 -17.07 -12.95
CA SER A 241 -20.97 -16.33 -14.09
C SER A 241 -22.05 -16.17 -15.16
N GLN A 242 -22.23 -14.96 -15.69
CA GLN A 242 -23.20 -14.71 -16.76
C GLN A 242 -22.69 -15.24 -18.11
N HIS A 243 -21.40 -15.02 -18.39
CA HIS A 243 -20.72 -15.42 -19.62
C HIS A 243 -19.37 -16.07 -19.29
N GLY A 244 -19.43 -17.29 -18.75
CA GLY A 244 -18.26 -18.10 -18.41
C GLY A 244 -18.69 -19.40 -17.73
N VAL A 245 -17.72 -20.15 -17.22
CA VAL A 245 -17.96 -21.40 -16.49
C VAL A 245 -17.58 -21.25 -15.03
N VAL A 246 -18.41 -21.79 -14.14
CA VAL A 246 -18.06 -21.96 -12.73
C VAL A 246 -17.51 -23.38 -12.53
N ARG A 247 -16.25 -23.47 -12.13
CA ARG A 247 -15.58 -24.73 -11.76
C ARG A 247 -15.43 -24.77 -10.24
N ASN A 248 -16.09 -25.75 -9.63
CA ASN A 248 -15.95 -26.03 -8.21
C ASN A 248 -15.20 -27.35 -8.03
N GLU A 249 -13.98 -27.26 -7.51
CA GLU A 249 -13.10 -28.40 -7.24
C GLU A 249 -13.15 -28.83 -5.76
N LEU A 250 -14.02 -28.23 -4.95
CA LEU A 250 -14.21 -28.60 -3.56
C LEU A 250 -14.98 -29.92 -3.48
N SER A 251 -14.45 -30.87 -2.70
CA SER A 251 -15.22 -32.05 -2.32
C SER A 251 -16.37 -31.66 -1.41
N ALA A 252 -17.57 -32.17 -1.69
CA ALA A 252 -18.74 -31.99 -0.84
C ALA A 252 -18.48 -32.64 0.52
N VAL A 253 -18.62 -31.85 1.58
CA VAL A 253 -18.60 -32.33 2.97
C VAL A 253 -19.99 -32.12 3.57
N ALA A 254 -20.38 -32.96 4.54
CA ALA A 254 -21.50 -32.60 5.41
C ALA A 254 -21.16 -31.23 6.04
N GLY A 255 -22.13 -30.34 6.15
CA GLY A 255 -21.94 -28.95 6.56
C GLY A 255 -21.09 -28.79 7.84
N PRO A 256 -20.60 -27.57 8.12
CA PRO A 256 -19.62 -27.33 9.18
C PRO A 256 -20.02 -28.02 10.48
N VAL A 257 -19.10 -28.79 11.06
CA VAL A 257 -19.26 -29.26 12.44
C VAL A 257 -19.19 -28.03 13.35
N GLU A 258 -20.02 -27.99 14.40
CA GLU A 258 -20.03 -26.87 15.35
C GLU A 258 -18.62 -26.63 15.91
N GLY A 259 -18.02 -25.47 15.61
CA GLY A 259 -16.64 -25.11 15.97
C GLY A 259 -15.61 -25.18 14.82
N GLU A 260 -15.98 -25.66 13.64
CA GLU A 260 -15.13 -25.57 12.44
C GLU A 260 -15.21 -24.18 11.81
N ALA A 261 -14.07 -23.68 11.33
CA ALA A 261 -14.04 -22.43 10.57
C ALA A 261 -14.86 -22.59 9.27
N SER A 262 -15.79 -21.68 9.05
CA SER A 262 -16.62 -21.64 7.84
C SER A 262 -16.40 -20.36 7.04
N VAL A 263 -16.40 -20.48 5.71
CA VAL A 263 -16.38 -19.36 4.77
C VAL A 263 -17.71 -19.27 4.04
N GLU A 264 -18.30 -18.08 4.03
CA GLU A 264 -19.40 -17.70 3.14
C GLU A 264 -18.84 -16.97 1.92
N LEU A 265 -18.92 -17.61 0.76
CA LEU A 265 -18.36 -17.09 -0.48
C LEU A 265 -19.45 -16.71 -1.47
N TYR A 266 -19.53 -15.41 -1.78
CA TYR A 266 -20.38 -14.85 -2.83
C TYR A 266 -19.51 -14.37 -3.98
N ALA A 267 -19.56 -15.04 -5.13
CA ALA A 267 -18.75 -14.71 -6.30
C ALA A 267 -19.62 -14.47 -7.54
N ARG A 268 -19.57 -13.28 -8.11
CA ARG A 268 -20.28 -12.93 -9.33
C ARG A 268 -19.31 -12.48 -10.41
N ALA A 269 -19.40 -13.12 -11.57
CA ALA A 269 -18.66 -12.73 -12.77
C ALA A 269 -19.63 -12.35 -13.90
N GLY A 270 -19.37 -11.23 -14.58
CA GLY A 270 -20.05 -10.88 -15.83
C GLY A 270 -19.52 -11.72 -16.98
N TYR A 271 -18.27 -11.45 -17.38
CA TYR A 271 -17.53 -12.16 -18.42
C TYR A 271 -16.24 -12.74 -17.85
N GLY A 272 -16.21 -14.06 -17.66
CA GLY A 272 -15.06 -14.75 -17.11
C GLY A 272 -15.43 -16.03 -16.38
N ASP A 273 -14.46 -16.93 -16.27
CA ASP A 273 -14.59 -18.15 -15.50
C ASP A 273 -14.41 -17.87 -14.01
N ILE A 274 -15.11 -18.62 -13.17
CA ILE A 274 -14.87 -18.66 -11.72
C ILE A 274 -14.34 -20.04 -11.39
N THR A 275 -13.15 -20.12 -10.78
CA THR A 275 -12.58 -21.37 -10.26
C THR A 275 -12.51 -21.28 -8.74
N VAL A 276 -13.03 -22.31 -8.07
CA VAL A 276 -12.92 -22.48 -6.63
C VAL A 276 -12.18 -23.77 -6.35
N HIS A 277 -11.07 -23.69 -5.64
CA HIS A 277 -10.21 -24.84 -5.37
C HIS A 277 -9.72 -24.84 -3.92
N ARG A 278 -9.17 -25.98 -3.49
CA ARG A 278 -8.52 -26.08 -2.18
C ARG A 278 -7.11 -25.50 -2.24
N THR A 279 -6.71 -24.85 -1.16
CA THR A 279 -5.32 -24.48 -0.92
C THR A 279 -4.79 -25.18 0.31
N HIS A 280 -3.51 -25.54 0.24
CA HIS A 280 -2.75 -26.01 1.38
C HIS A 280 -1.95 -24.83 1.91
N PRO A 281 -1.85 -24.66 3.24
CA PRO A 281 -0.88 -23.73 3.77
C PRO A 281 0.48 -24.11 3.22
N VAL A 282 1.19 -23.15 2.62
CA VAL A 282 2.61 -23.34 2.31
C VAL A 282 3.29 -23.57 3.65
N ALA A 283 3.81 -24.78 3.88
CA ALA A 283 4.63 -25.05 5.05
C ALA A 283 5.78 -24.04 5.04
N GLY A 284 5.81 -23.14 6.03
CA GLY A 284 6.90 -22.21 6.21
C GLY A 284 8.20 -23.00 6.25
N GLY A 285 9.10 -22.73 5.31
CA GLY A 285 10.45 -23.27 5.36
C GLY A 285 11.18 -22.68 6.56
N ASP A 286 11.77 -23.57 7.34
CA ASP A 286 12.71 -23.30 8.45
C ASP A 286 13.85 -22.35 8.05
#